data_AF-A0A959NNL0-F1
#
_entry.id   AF-A0A959NNL0-F1
#
_cell.length_a   1.000
_cell.length_b   1.000
_cell.length_c   1.000
_cell.angle_alpha   90.00
_cell.angle_beta   90.00
_cell.angle_gamma   90.00
#
_symmetry.space_group_name_H-M   'P 1'
#
loop_
_entity.id
_entity.type
_entity.pdbx_description
1 polymer ?
#
loop_
_entity_poly.entity_id
_entity_poly.type
_entity_poly.pdbx_seq_one_letter_code
_entity_poly.pdbx_strand_id
1 'polypeptide(L)'
;MAVKISNKEQLYNGLMDLNTHYRNVIVDIEVVIDPSVINWKYKIIENVVFNHFVRVNEVNLNDGLVFINCEFKSGIAFNEVNSSTDLETTNPYNCSVLFSNCKGQHIFLGYKNIFRRSFIIDFNSEFERITVNTAVVENGFKIKDSKIKSNLDITRGGFELELRNTAIDGNLRVESLKGDITILKCKITEWCRFWNVECPKSFTLNDNMFDGTFKIEASKIKGLFIHRDIFNKKFELENRDLHGTNKAKCDEIFITEAKFVEGADFDGLGDPIKKITLRLSPSFEGVLNFNGWKVDNLQVSGINQNLKLLFNRMIFRFVLFNNFTNYADLSFVKCSATSDSPLNLSNSDFGSARFNEFDFGSFDVIRIDNVSLDNIKASNVKWFDNKKIEMISNVSEVDKQRGIREISRQLKHALSRSGNEIDSLLFKAREMEAYRNELKNSGKTYRWTDKLIMAVNRSNNYGLSWWKPTWIIFFITLGFYLIMLPAFSNQIDYTLAKSWEEVVYFFREIFNNLDVFWQMFNPARKFSSTFGQIENGWLQFLDLIHRIILGVFIYQIIRGFRRLSSK
;
A
#
# COMPACT_ATOMS: atom_id res chain seq x y z
N MET A 1 32.28 46.35 30.60
CA MET A 1 31.99 46.03 32.02
C MET A 1 30.48 45.88 32.13
N ALA A 2 29.96 44.78 32.67
CA ALA A 2 28.52 44.54 32.73
C ALA A 2 27.89 45.39 33.85
N VAL A 3 26.75 46.02 33.58
CA VAL A 3 26.02 46.81 34.59
C VAL A 3 25.11 45.88 35.36
N LYS A 4 25.34 45.73 36.66
CA LYS A 4 24.47 44.94 37.54
C LYS A 4 23.31 45.79 38.04
N ILE A 5 22.08 45.40 37.72
CA ILE A 5 20.86 46.03 38.24
C ILE A 5 20.30 45.13 39.35
N SER A 6 20.32 45.65 40.57
CA SER A 6 19.76 44.99 41.76
C SER A 6 18.55 45.75 42.33
N ASN A 7 18.23 46.93 41.78
CA ASN A 7 17.05 47.70 42.16
C ASN A 7 15.93 47.51 41.12
N LYS A 8 14.73 47.10 41.59
CA LYS A 8 13.52 46.93 40.76
C LYS A 8 13.14 48.20 40.00
N GLU A 9 13.15 49.33 40.67
CA GLU A 9 12.70 50.61 40.09
C GLU A 9 13.58 51.02 38.90
N GLN A 10 14.90 50.84 39.02
CA GLN A 10 15.86 51.13 37.95
C GLN A 10 15.61 50.26 36.70
N LEU A 11 15.30 48.97 36.88
CA LEU A 11 14.97 48.07 35.77
C LEU A 11 13.66 48.48 35.09
N TYR A 12 12.61 48.72 35.87
CA TYR A 12 11.28 49.01 35.33
C TYR A 12 11.25 50.36 34.61
N ASN A 13 11.96 51.38 35.12
CA ASN A 13 12.11 52.66 34.43
C ASN A 13 12.78 52.49 33.05
N GLY A 14 13.82 51.65 32.94
CA GLY A 14 14.45 51.39 31.64
C GLY A 14 13.65 50.44 30.73
N LEU A 15 12.80 49.57 31.27
CA LEU A 15 11.83 48.81 30.47
C LEU A 15 10.76 49.74 29.87
N MET A 16 10.35 50.77 30.61
CA MET A 16 9.40 51.80 30.15
C MET A 16 10.00 52.79 29.14
N ASP A 17 11.32 53.01 29.14
CA ASP A 17 11.96 53.91 28.18
C ASP A 17 12.21 53.20 26.83
N LEU A 18 11.57 53.71 25.77
CA LEU A 18 11.70 53.21 24.41
C LEU A 18 13.11 53.34 23.84
N ASN A 19 13.93 54.27 24.35
CA ASN A 19 15.26 54.57 23.82
C ASN A 19 16.40 53.88 24.58
N THR A 20 16.11 53.18 25.68
CA THR A 20 17.15 52.52 26.48
C THR A 20 17.66 51.26 25.76
N HIS A 21 18.87 51.35 25.20
CA HIS A 21 19.62 50.17 24.75
C HIS A 21 20.49 49.64 25.90
N TYR A 22 20.11 48.48 26.42
CA TYR A 22 20.94 47.77 27.40
C TYR A 22 22.17 47.17 26.72
N ARG A 23 23.37 47.61 27.13
CA ARG A 23 24.62 46.99 26.73
C ARG A 23 25.18 46.19 27.89
N ASN A 24 25.02 44.86 27.83
CA ASN A 24 25.55 43.91 28.82
C ASN A 24 25.04 44.17 30.24
N VAL A 25 23.73 44.01 30.45
CA VAL A 25 23.10 44.19 31.75
C VAL A 25 22.88 42.85 32.44
N ILE A 26 23.20 42.78 33.74
CA ILE A 26 22.89 41.63 34.58
C ILE A 26 21.77 42.04 35.53
N VAL A 27 20.63 41.37 35.42
CA VAL A 27 19.47 41.57 36.29
C VAL A 27 19.45 40.49 37.36
N ASP A 28 19.70 40.90 38.60
CA ASP A 28 19.86 40.02 39.76
C ASP A 28 18.64 40.04 40.69
N ILE A 29 17.45 40.22 40.09
CA ILE A 29 16.16 40.24 40.74
C ILE A 29 15.14 39.51 39.87
N GLU A 30 14.06 39.01 40.47
CA GLU A 30 12.92 38.49 39.72
C GLU A 30 12.25 39.63 38.93
N VAL A 31 11.96 39.36 37.65
CA VAL A 31 11.36 40.33 36.72
C VAL A 31 9.92 39.92 36.44
N VAL A 32 8.99 40.85 36.65
CA VAL A 32 7.56 40.66 36.35
C VAL A 32 7.14 41.71 35.32
N ILE A 33 6.81 41.27 34.12
CA ILE A 33 6.23 42.08 33.06
C ILE A 33 4.71 41.90 33.13
N ASP A 34 4.03 42.91 33.64
CA ASP A 34 2.58 42.96 33.81
C ASP A 34 2.04 44.30 33.23
N PRO A 35 0.72 44.56 33.30
CA PRO A 35 0.16 45.80 32.76
C PRO A 35 0.76 47.09 33.33
N SER A 36 1.35 47.08 34.53
CA SER A 36 1.97 48.26 35.13
C SER A 36 3.28 48.66 34.45
N VAL A 37 3.93 47.73 33.74
CA VAL A 37 5.25 47.93 33.10
C VAL A 37 5.13 48.19 31.59
N ILE A 38 4.02 47.81 30.95
CA ILE A 38 3.83 47.98 29.51
C ILE A 38 3.21 49.36 29.22
N ASN A 39 4.06 50.28 28.74
CA ASN A 39 3.66 51.57 28.17
C ASN A 39 4.03 51.68 26.66
N TRP A 40 4.48 50.57 26.08
CA TRP A 40 5.05 50.52 24.73
C TRP A 40 4.14 49.75 23.77
N LYS A 41 4.15 50.16 22.51
CA LYS A 41 3.53 49.38 21.43
C LYS A 41 4.38 48.15 21.10
N TYR A 42 5.69 48.31 21.01
CA TYR A 42 6.64 47.25 20.66
C TYR A 42 7.90 47.41 21.52
N LYS A 43 8.49 46.29 21.97
CA LYS A 43 9.74 46.35 22.77
C LYS A 43 10.74 45.30 22.35
N ILE A 44 11.99 45.73 22.24
CA ILE A 44 13.16 44.89 22.12
C ILE A 44 13.96 44.97 23.43
N ILE A 45 14.34 43.82 23.97
CA ILE A 45 15.24 43.66 25.11
C ILE A 45 16.49 42.95 24.59
N GLU A 46 17.64 43.64 24.64
CA GLU A 46 18.88 43.13 24.05
C GLU A 46 20.00 43.02 25.09
N ASN A 47 20.84 41.99 24.96
CA ASN A 47 22.08 41.81 25.72
C ASN A 47 21.87 41.85 27.26
N VAL A 48 20.83 41.16 27.73
CA VAL A 48 20.47 41.08 29.16
C VAL A 48 20.63 39.66 29.69
N VAL A 49 21.27 39.52 30.84
CA VAL A 49 21.36 38.26 31.61
C VAL A 49 20.41 38.36 32.80
N PHE A 50 19.36 37.55 32.80
CA PHE A 50 18.41 37.40 33.89
C PHE A 50 18.87 36.25 34.79
N ASN A 51 19.38 36.58 35.99
CA ASN A 51 19.82 35.56 36.96
C ASN A 51 18.65 34.86 37.65
N HIS A 52 17.49 35.52 37.74
CA HIS A 52 16.27 34.97 38.31
C HIS A 52 15.19 34.80 37.23
N PHE A 53 14.05 34.26 37.64
CA PHE A 53 12.95 33.94 36.76
C PHE A 53 12.31 35.22 36.18
N VAL A 54 11.91 35.16 34.91
CA VAL A 54 11.16 36.23 34.24
C VAL A 54 9.71 35.79 34.07
N ARG A 55 8.75 36.56 34.58
CA ARG A 55 7.33 36.29 34.43
C ARG A 55 6.68 37.35 33.55
N VAL A 56 5.93 36.92 32.55
CA VAL A 56 5.08 37.77 31.73
C VAL A 56 3.65 37.35 32.02
N ASN A 57 2.92 38.18 32.77
CA ASN A 57 1.64 37.78 33.36
C ASN A 57 0.55 38.81 33.06
N GLU A 58 -0.63 38.32 32.67
CA GLU A 58 -1.88 39.09 32.60
C GLU A 58 -1.76 40.36 31.74
N VAL A 59 -1.04 40.27 30.63
CA VAL A 59 -0.62 41.45 29.87
C VAL A 59 -0.87 41.32 28.37
N ASN A 60 -1.15 42.45 27.73
CA ASN A 60 -1.19 42.57 26.27
C ASN A 60 0.16 43.11 25.77
N LEU A 61 0.90 42.31 25.01
CA LEU A 61 2.18 42.69 24.41
C LEU A 61 2.04 43.65 23.22
N ASN A 62 0.83 44.11 22.90
CA ASN A 62 0.54 44.99 21.78
C ASN A 62 1.19 44.45 20.49
N ASP A 63 2.16 45.19 19.95
CA ASP A 63 2.85 44.87 18.71
C ASP A 63 3.91 43.76 18.84
N GLY A 64 4.31 43.40 20.06
CA GLY A 64 5.17 42.26 20.33
C GLY A 64 6.35 42.55 21.25
N LEU A 65 6.98 41.48 21.72
CA LEU A 65 8.13 41.49 22.63
C LEU A 65 9.27 40.65 22.06
N VAL A 66 10.44 41.26 21.91
CA VAL A 66 11.60 40.61 21.31
C VAL A 66 12.77 40.58 22.27
N PHE A 67 13.41 39.43 22.37
CA PHE A 67 14.64 39.20 23.12
C PHE A 67 15.78 38.87 22.15
N ILE A 68 16.88 39.62 22.21
CA ILE A 68 18.05 39.42 21.36
C ILE A 68 19.30 39.29 22.24
N ASN A 69 20.08 38.22 22.06
CA ASN A 69 21.29 37.96 22.83
C ASN A 69 21.05 37.95 24.36
N CYS A 70 19.89 37.45 24.80
CA CYS A 70 19.53 37.40 26.21
C CYS A 70 19.82 36.02 26.82
N GLU A 71 20.11 35.97 28.12
CA GLU A 71 20.30 34.74 28.87
C GLU A 71 19.31 34.65 30.04
N PHE A 72 18.52 33.58 30.11
CA PHE A 72 17.51 33.32 31.14
C PHE A 72 17.97 32.17 32.05
N LYS A 73 18.75 32.47 33.09
CA LYS A 73 19.36 31.44 33.93
C LYS A 73 18.36 30.60 34.70
N SER A 74 17.23 31.17 35.11
CA SER A 74 16.14 30.41 35.75
C SER A 74 14.96 30.14 34.80
N GLY A 75 14.98 30.70 33.59
CA GLY A 75 13.90 30.59 32.61
C GLY A 75 12.91 31.77 32.61
N ILE A 76 11.92 31.66 31.74
CA ILE A 76 10.87 32.63 31.48
C ILE A 76 9.50 31.95 31.37
N ALA A 77 8.45 32.56 31.93
CA ALA A 77 7.07 32.11 31.80
C ALA A 77 6.13 33.16 31.23
N PHE A 78 5.12 32.69 30.49
CA PHE A 78 4.01 33.47 29.96
C PHE A 78 2.69 32.90 30.51
N ASN A 79 1.91 33.70 31.23
CA ASN A 79 0.58 33.34 31.74
C ASN A 79 -0.43 34.44 31.40
N GLU A 80 -1.56 34.05 30.80
CA GLU A 80 -2.62 34.98 30.38
C GLU A 80 -2.08 36.14 29.51
N VAL A 81 -1.12 35.84 28.63
CA VAL A 81 -0.50 36.83 27.74
C VAL A 81 -1.25 36.91 26.41
N ASN A 82 -1.59 38.12 26.01
CA ASN A 82 -2.24 38.41 24.73
C ASN A 82 -1.35 39.30 23.85
N SER A 83 -1.63 39.38 22.55
CA SER A 83 -1.05 40.37 21.64
C SER A 83 -2.12 40.90 20.69
N SER A 84 -1.94 42.09 20.12
CA SER A 84 -2.89 42.69 19.18
C SER A 84 -2.66 42.20 17.75
N THR A 85 -3.71 42.32 16.93
CA THR A 85 -3.69 42.08 15.47
C THR A 85 -3.27 43.31 14.66
N ASP A 86 -2.92 44.43 15.31
CA ASP A 86 -2.67 45.68 14.61
C ASP A 86 -1.48 45.50 13.65
N LEU A 87 -1.81 45.58 12.35
CA LEU A 87 -0.90 45.42 11.20
C LEU A 87 0.02 46.63 11.00
N GLU A 88 0.10 47.54 11.99
CA GLU A 88 0.96 48.72 11.90
C GLU A 88 2.43 48.30 11.80
N THR A 89 3.19 49.05 11.00
CA THR A 89 4.57 48.78 10.53
C THR A 89 5.66 48.81 11.61
N THR A 90 5.30 48.79 12.90
CA THR A 90 6.21 49.02 14.03
C THR A 90 7.05 47.80 14.38
N ASN A 91 6.52 46.58 14.17
CA ASN A 91 7.24 45.34 14.45
C ASN A 91 7.87 44.75 13.17
N PRO A 92 9.19 44.90 12.96
CA PRO A 92 9.86 44.46 11.73
C PRO A 92 9.91 42.92 11.58
N TYR A 93 9.71 42.17 12.67
CA TYR A 93 9.79 40.71 12.67
C TYR A 93 8.43 40.03 12.49
N ASN A 94 7.33 40.79 12.56
CA ASN A 94 5.97 40.27 12.42
C ASN A 94 5.66 39.06 13.35
N CYS A 95 6.05 39.18 14.62
CA CYS A 95 5.88 38.14 15.64
C CYS A 95 5.37 38.70 16.97
N SER A 96 4.57 37.93 17.71
CA SER A 96 4.16 38.35 19.05
C SER A 96 5.30 38.23 20.06
N VAL A 97 6.10 37.17 19.94
CA VAL A 97 7.29 36.93 20.76
C VAL A 97 8.40 36.40 19.88
N LEU A 98 9.62 36.92 20.05
CA LEU A 98 10.84 36.41 19.41
C LEU A 98 11.96 36.23 20.43
N PHE A 99 12.58 35.06 20.41
CA PHE A 99 13.88 34.80 21.03
C PHE A 99 14.91 34.60 19.92
N SER A 100 15.86 35.52 19.82
CA SER A 100 16.93 35.48 18.82
C SER A 100 18.29 35.40 19.53
N ASN A 101 19.07 34.36 19.22
CA ASN A 101 20.37 34.10 19.87
C ASN A 101 20.28 34.13 21.41
N CYS A 102 19.21 33.59 21.96
CA CYS A 102 18.97 33.57 23.40
C CYS A 102 19.35 32.23 24.01
N LYS A 103 19.75 32.25 25.28
CA LYS A 103 20.03 31.04 26.06
C LYS A 103 19.14 30.97 27.29
N GLY A 104 18.76 29.78 27.76
CA GLY A 104 18.06 29.71 29.03
C GLY A 104 17.72 28.32 29.51
N GLN A 105 17.27 28.22 30.76
CA GLN A 105 16.79 26.95 31.31
C GLN A 105 15.41 26.58 30.80
N HIS A 106 14.43 27.48 30.82
CA HIS A 106 13.06 27.09 30.50
C HIS A 106 12.31 28.19 29.80
N ILE A 107 11.56 27.84 28.75
CA ILE A 107 10.44 28.65 28.26
C ILE A 107 9.16 27.93 28.66
N PHE A 108 8.31 28.59 29.43
CA PHE A 108 7.03 28.05 29.90
C PHE A 108 5.86 28.89 29.38
N LEU A 109 5.01 28.33 28.52
CA LEU A 109 3.71 28.92 28.20
C LEU A 109 2.67 28.22 29.06
N GLY A 110 2.21 28.91 30.11
CA GLY A 110 1.22 28.41 31.05
C GLY A 110 -0.19 28.38 30.47
N TYR A 111 -1.13 29.06 31.12
CA TYR A 111 -2.55 29.03 30.76
C TYR A 111 -2.99 30.29 30.01
N LYS A 112 -4.01 30.13 29.14
CA LYS A 112 -4.71 31.20 28.39
C LYS A 112 -3.81 32.18 27.62
N ASN A 113 -2.71 31.71 27.03
CA ASN A 113 -1.89 32.57 26.16
C ASN A 113 -2.51 32.64 24.74
N ILE A 114 -2.70 33.85 24.21
CA ILE A 114 -3.25 34.09 22.86
C ILE A 114 -2.34 35.04 22.09
N PHE A 115 -1.58 34.48 21.16
CA PHE A 115 -0.68 35.22 20.30
C PHE A 115 -1.28 35.38 18.90
N ARG A 116 -1.56 36.63 18.49
CA ARG A 116 -2.15 36.95 17.18
C ARG A 116 -1.14 36.92 16.03
N ARG A 117 0.15 36.81 16.36
CA ARG A 117 1.25 36.58 15.42
C ARG A 117 2.08 35.39 15.88
N SER A 118 3.19 35.15 15.18
CA SER A 118 4.05 33.99 15.44
C SER A 118 4.71 34.07 16.82
N PHE A 119 4.95 32.92 17.43
CA PHE A 119 5.89 32.78 18.54
C PHE A 119 7.16 32.13 17.99
N ILE A 120 8.29 32.82 18.03
CA ILE A 120 9.50 32.43 17.30
C ILE A 120 10.68 32.24 18.25
N ILE A 121 11.42 31.15 18.08
CA ILE A 121 12.73 30.89 18.67
C ILE A 121 13.69 30.63 17.51
N ASP A 122 14.73 31.45 17.37
CA ASP A 122 15.57 31.49 16.17
C ASP A 122 17.03 31.89 16.48
N PHE A 123 17.89 31.87 15.46
CA PHE A 123 19.26 32.37 15.45
C PHE A 123 20.17 31.74 16.51
N ASN A 124 20.32 30.41 16.49
CA ASN A 124 21.14 29.64 17.43
C ASN A 124 20.72 29.79 18.89
N SER A 125 19.42 29.98 19.13
CA SER A 125 18.90 29.98 20.49
C SER A 125 19.01 28.59 21.12
N GLU A 126 19.29 28.54 22.42
CA GLU A 126 19.59 27.31 23.14
C GLU A 126 18.83 27.28 24.48
N PHE A 127 17.85 26.38 24.59
CA PHE A 127 17.05 26.23 25.81
C PHE A 127 17.16 24.82 26.37
N GLU A 128 17.20 24.67 27.70
CA GLU A 128 17.17 23.34 28.31
C GLU A 128 15.81 22.66 28.05
N ARG A 129 14.72 23.37 28.32
CA ARG A 129 13.35 22.87 28.11
C ARG A 129 12.44 23.94 27.51
N ILE A 130 11.47 23.49 26.72
CA ILE A 130 10.33 24.30 26.28
C ILE A 130 9.05 23.54 26.61
N THR A 131 8.13 24.21 27.30
CA THR A 131 6.84 23.62 27.69
C THR A 131 5.70 24.55 27.34
N VAL A 132 4.72 24.03 26.60
CA VAL A 132 3.48 24.72 26.24
C VAL A 132 2.31 23.95 26.84
N ASN A 133 1.79 24.44 27.96
CA ASN A 133 0.62 23.83 28.59
C ASN A 133 -0.66 24.18 27.83
N THR A 134 -0.90 25.46 27.54
CA THR A 134 -2.01 25.92 26.70
C THR A 134 -1.67 27.23 26.01
N ALA A 135 -1.68 27.24 24.68
CA ALA A 135 -1.53 28.45 23.89
C ALA A 135 -2.30 28.40 22.56
N VAL A 136 -2.71 29.56 22.06
CA VAL A 136 -3.19 29.77 20.70
C VAL A 136 -2.22 30.72 20.00
N VAL A 137 -1.71 30.34 18.83
CA VAL A 137 -0.73 31.15 18.06
C VAL A 137 -1.17 31.18 16.60
N GLU A 138 -1.73 32.30 16.16
CA GLU A 138 -2.40 32.38 14.85
C GLU A 138 -1.45 32.15 13.66
N ASN A 139 -0.22 32.65 13.75
CA ASN A 139 0.80 32.49 12.69
C ASN A 139 1.86 31.41 13.03
N GLY A 140 1.51 30.50 13.96
CA GLY A 140 2.31 29.33 14.30
C GLY A 140 3.40 29.54 15.35
N PHE A 141 3.76 28.43 15.99
CA PHE A 141 4.86 28.30 16.93
C PHE A 141 6.08 27.75 16.17
N LYS A 142 7.15 28.55 16.07
CA LYS A 142 8.27 28.28 15.16
C LYS A 142 9.57 28.19 15.94
N ILE A 143 10.29 27.09 15.76
CA ILE A 143 11.65 26.91 16.29
C ILE A 143 12.57 26.65 15.11
N LYS A 144 13.51 27.57 14.89
CA LYS A 144 14.40 27.57 13.74
C LYS A 144 15.85 27.67 14.18
N ASP A 145 16.73 26.94 13.51
CA ASP A 145 18.18 27.08 13.66
C ASP A 145 18.61 27.11 15.15
N SER A 146 18.04 26.23 15.98
CA SER A 146 18.09 26.32 17.44
C SER A 146 18.29 24.94 18.09
N LYS A 147 18.61 24.94 19.39
CA LYS A 147 18.85 23.73 20.17
C LYS A 147 17.98 23.65 21.42
N ILE A 148 17.38 22.48 21.65
CA ILE A 148 16.65 22.14 22.88
C ILE A 148 17.38 20.97 23.54
N LYS A 149 17.86 21.13 24.77
CA LYS A 149 18.74 20.11 25.38
C LYS A 149 17.99 18.92 25.98
N SER A 150 16.81 19.13 26.53
CA SER A 150 16.07 18.10 27.27
C SER A 150 14.73 17.79 26.62
N ASN A 151 13.80 18.73 26.55
CA ASN A 151 12.47 18.41 26.05
C ASN A 151 11.71 19.58 25.45
N LEU A 152 10.98 19.28 24.37
CA LEU A 152 9.91 20.09 23.83
C LEU A 152 8.57 19.39 24.13
N ASP A 153 7.79 20.01 24.99
CA ASP A 153 6.56 19.41 25.53
C ASP A 153 5.36 20.34 25.28
N ILE A 154 4.46 19.95 24.40
CA ILE A 154 3.24 20.68 24.06
C ILE A 154 2.05 19.84 24.53
N THR A 155 1.32 20.29 25.54
CA THR A 155 0.19 19.55 26.12
C THR A 155 -1.13 19.87 25.43
N ARG A 156 -1.35 21.16 25.11
CA ARG A 156 -2.52 21.66 24.36
C ARG A 156 -2.12 22.89 23.57
N GLY A 157 -2.51 22.93 22.30
CA GLY A 157 -2.19 24.06 21.42
C GLY A 157 -3.22 24.27 20.33
N GLY A 158 -3.46 25.53 19.97
CA GLY A 158 -4.17 25.92 18.75
C GLY A 158 -3.24 26.72 17.85
N PHE A 159 -2.33 26.03 17.16
CA PHE A 159 -1.32 26.66 16.30
C PHE A 159 -0.65 25.65 15.36
N GLU A 160 -0.12 26.15 14.25
CA GLU A 160 0.81 25.39 13.41
C GLU A 160 2.17 25.26 14.13
N LEU A 161 2.76 24.07 14.14
CA LEU A 161 4.09 23.82 14.71
C LEU A 161 5.12 23.67 13.59
N GLU A 162 6.12 24.56 13.55
CA GLU A 162 7.24 24.48 12.61
C GLU A 162 8.56 24.27 13.37
N LEU A 163 9.22 23.13 13.13
CA LEU A 163 10.59 22.88 13.56
C LEU A 163 11.48 22.84 12.31
N ARG A 164 12.51 23.68 12.25
CA ARG A 164 13.40 23.77 11.09
C ARG A 164 14.85 23.87 11.52
N ASN A 165 15.70 22.96 11.05
CA ASN A 165 17.13 22.94 11.40
C ASN A 165 17.35 22.99 12.93
N THR A 166 16.52 22.25 13.66
CA THR A 166 16.48 22.24 15.12
C THR A 166 17.02 20.92 15.66
N ALA A 167 17.92 20.99 16.63
CA ALA A 167 18.40 19.82 17.37
C ALA A 167 17.67 19.73 18.71
N ILE A 168 17.06 18.56 18.99
CA ILE A 168 16.45 18.24 20.28
C ILE A 168 17.22 17.06 20.87
N ASP A 169 18.06 17.33 21.87
CA ASP A 169 18.87 16.31 22.56
C ASP A 169 18.06 15.49 23.58
N GLY A 170 16.73 15.56 23.51
CA GLY A 170 15.83 14.70 24.27
C GLY A 170 14.45 14.55 23.64
N ASN A 171 13.38 14.59 24.45
CA ASN A 171 12.05 14.13 24.03
C ASN A 171 11.25 15.22 23.30
N LEU A 172 10.52 14.81 22.25
CA LEU A 172 9.49 15.62 21.61
C LEU A 172 8.11 15.03 21.93
N ARG A 173 7.32 15.74 22.74
CA ARG A 173 5.94 15.37 23.05
C ARG A 173 4.97 16.43 22.58
N VAL A 174 3.98 16.02 21.79
CA VAL A 174 2.90 16.89 21.32
C VAL A 174 1.57 16.19 21.56
N GLU A 175 0.77 16.76 22.45
CA GLU A 175 -0.55 16.30 22.83
C GLU A 175 -1.60 17.36 22.45
N SER A 176 -2.76 16.92 21.96
CA SER A 176 -3.94 17.77 21.73
C SER A 176 -3.65 19.09 20.99
N LEU A 177 -2.79 19.04 19.98
CA LEU A 177 -2.47 20.17 19.12
C LEU A 177 -3.47 20.24 17.95
N LYS A 178 -4.11 21.39 17.76
CA LYS A 178 -4.89 21.70 16.56
C LYS A 178 -4.11 22.66 15.67
N GLY A 179 -3.56 22.12 14.59
CA GLY A 179 -2.76 22.84 13.62
C GLY A 179 -1.85 21.88 12.86
N ASP A 180 -1.32 22.35 11.72
CA ASP A 180 -0.42 21.56 10.91
C ASP A 180 0.96 21.45 11.57
N ILE A 181 1.64 20.33 11.35
CA ILE A 181 2.96 20.04 11.94
C ILE A 181 3.96 19.89 10.80
N THR A 182 5.06 20.63 10.87
CA THR A 182 6.14 20.60 9.89
C THR A 182 7.48 20.48 10.62
N ILE A 183 8.20 19.38 10.37
CA ILE A 183 9.52 19.11 10.95
C ILE A 183 10.50 18.93 9.78
N LEU A 184 11.49 19.81 9.70
CA LEU A 184 12.40 19.91 8.56
C LEU A 184 13.85 19.94 9.03
N LYS A 185 14.69 19.02 8.54
CA LYS A 185 16.13 19.01 8.84
C LYS A 185 16.43 18.98 10.34
N CYS A 186 15.59 18.33 11.13
CA CYS A 186 15.75 18.22 12.56
C CYS A 186 16.49 16.95 12.95
N LYS A 187 17.20 17.00 14.08
CA LYS A 187 17.75 15.84 14.77
C LYS A 187 17.09 15.72 16.13
N ILE A 188 16.47 14.57 16.42
CA ILE A 188 15.84 14.29 17.71
C ILE A 188 16.41 12.99 18.26
N THR A 189 17.07 13.06 19.43
CA THR A 189 17.89 11.96 19.96
C THR A 189 17.10 10.91 20.74
N GLU A 190 16.05 11.33 21.43
CA GLU A 190 15.18 10.42 22.21
C GLU A 190 13.87 10.19 21.45
N TRP A 191 12.78 9.87 22.15
CA TRP A 191 11.52 9.52 21.51
C TRP A 191 10.70 10.75 21.08
N CYS A 192 9.89 10.55 20.05
CA CYS A 192 8.88 11.48 19.56
C CYS A 192 7.49 10.87 19.76
N ARG A 193 6.59 11.60 20.43
CA ARG A 193 5.21 11.16 20.63
C ARG A 193 4.22 12.25 20.26
N PHE A 194 3.32 11.90 19.34
CA PHE A 194 2.20 12.73 18.91
C PHE A 194 0.90 12.03 19.30
N TRP A 195 0.11 12.65 20.16
CA TRP A 195 -1.15 12.08 20.64
C TRP A 195 -2.29 13.08 20.48
N ASN A 196 -3.39 12.62 19.87
CA ASN A 196 -4.58 13.44 19.65
C ASN A 196 -4.29 14.76 18.91
N VAL A 197 -3.39 14.74 17.91
CA VAL A 197 -3.14 15.92 17.08
C VAL A 197 -4.15 16.00 15.95
N GLU A 198 -4.58 17.21 15.60
CA GLU A 198 -5.49 17.51 14.50
C GLU A 198 -4.76 18.39 13.48
N CYS A 199 -4.26 17.77 12.40
CA CYS A 199 -3.58 18.42 11.29
C CYS A 199 -4.56 18.58 10.12
N PRO A 200 -5.21 19.74 9.96
CA PRO A 200 -6.27 19.95 8.97
C PRO A 200 -5.77 19.88 7.51
N LYS A 201 -4.50 20.16 7.26
CA LYS A 201 -3.89 20.06 5.92
C LYS A 201 -2.81 18.98 5.88
N SER A 202 -1.84 18.99 6.79
CA SER A 202 -0.67 18.11 6.69
C SER A 202 0.11 17.93 7.99
N PHE A 203 0.68 16.73 8.14
CA PHE A 203 1.81 16.41 8.99
C PHE A 203 3.00 16.10 8.07
N THR A 204 4.01 16.97 8.05
CA THR A 204 5.14 16.88 7.12
C THR A 204 6.46 16.63 7.85
N LEU A 205 7.16 15.60 7.41
CA LEU A 205 8.53 15.24 7.78
C LEU A 205 9.40 15.33 6.52
N ASN A 206 10.54 16.00 6.63
CA ASN A 206 11.49 16.11 5.53
C ASN A 206 12.94 16.26 6.03
N ASP A 207 13.83 15.39 5.55
CA ASP A 207 15.28 15.43 5.83
C ASP A 207 15.61 15.33 7.34
N ASN A 208 14.78 14.67 8.14
CA ASN A 208 15.02 14.54 9.59
C ASN A 208 15.79 13.27 9.97
N MET A 209 16.37 13.29 11.16
CA MET A 209 16.97 12.12 11.80
C MET A 209 16.38 11.91 13.19
N PHE A 210 15.75 10.76 13.40
CA PHE A 210 15.14 10.34 14.66
C PHE A 210 15.91 9.15 15.22
N ASP A 211 16.62 9.37 16.33
CA ASP A 211 17.42 8.33 16.99
C ASP A 211 16.59 7.45 17.94
N GLY A 212 15.45 7.96 18.44
CA GLY A 212 14.47 7.22 19.25
C GLY A 212 13.19 6.84 18.50
N THR A 213 12.26 6.19 19.20
CA THR A 213 10.97 5.75 18.64
C THR A 213 10.12 6.95 18.23
N PHE A 214 9.50 6.87 17.05
CA PHE A 214 8.57 7.89 16.56
C PHE A 214 7.15 7.34 16.55
N LYS A 215 6.26 7.91 17.36
CA LYS A 215 4.91 7.39 17.55
C LYS A 215 3.82 8.44 17.31
N ILE A 216 2.83 8.09 16.49
CA ILE A 216 1.58 8.85 16.28
C ILE A 216 0.38 8.01 16.72
N GLU A 217 -0.43 8.53 17.63
CA GLU A 217 -1.60 7.86 18.20
C GLU A 217 -2.83 8.80 18.22
N ALA A 218 -4.04 8.22 18.12
CA ALA A 218 -5.32 8.90 18.32
C ALA A 218 -5.52 10.21 17.52
N SER A 219 -4.83 10.37 16.38
CA SER A 219 -4.69 11.66 15.69
C SER A 219 -5.56 11.76 14.42
N LYS A 220 -5.97 12.98 14.06
CA LYS A 220 -6.70 13.32 12.83
C LYS A 220 -5.75 14.05 11.88
N ILE A 221 -5.25 13.33 10.88
CA ILE A 221 -4.24 13.81 9.95
C ILE A 221 -4.81 13.79 8.55
N LYS A 222 -4.89 14.97 7.92
CA LYS A 222 -5.35 15.07 6.54
C LYS A 222 -4.39 14.44 5.54
N GLY A 223 -3.08 14.59 5.75
CA GLY A 223 -2.05 13.94 4.98
C GLY A 223 -0.77 13.81 5.79
N LEU A 224 -0.16 12.62 5.77
CA LEU A 224 1.14 12.34 6.35
C LEU A 224 2.17 12.23 5.24
N PHE A 225 3.15 13.14 5.23
CA PHE A 225 4.17 13.24 4.21
C PHE A 225 5.54 12.98 4.84
N ILE A 226 6.24 11.96 4.35
CA ILE A 226 7.58 11.55 4.83
C ILE A 226 8.54 11.58 3.65
N HIS A 227 9.63 12.33 3.76
CA HIS A 227 10.59 12.53 2.68
C HIS A 227 12.03 12.53 3.20
N ARG A 228 12.85 11.57 2.75
CA ARG A 228 14.28 11.50 3.12
C ARG A 228 14.57 11.47 4.63
N ASP A 229 13.58 11.07 5.42
CA ASP A 229 13.72 10.94 6.87
C ASP A 229 14.39 9.61 7.24
N ILE A 230 15.22 9.65 8.30
CA ILE A 230 15.89 8.49 8.86
C ILE A 230 15.29 8.19 10.24
N PHE A 231 14.73 7.00 10.39
CA PHE A 231 14.23 6.47 11.66
C PHE A 231 15.14 5.32 12.10
N ASN A 232 15.99 5.58 13.09
CA ASN A 232 16.92 4.58 13.63
C ASN A 232 16.22 3.56 14.51
N LYS A 233 15.12 3.97 15.15
CA LYS A 233 14.20 3.10 15.88
C LYS A 233 12.87 3.01 15.14
N LYS A 234 11.93 2.31 15.77
CA LYS A 234 10.63 2.02 15.18
C LYS A 234 9.81 3.29 14.91
N PHE A 235 9.18 3.34 13.75
CA PHE A 235 8.10 4.28 13.43
C PHE A 235 6.75 3.59 13.62
N GLU A 236 5.83 4.22 14.34
CA GLU A 236 4.50 3.67 14.61
C GLU A 236 3.42 4.71 14.35
N LEU A 237 2.48 4.37 13.47
CA LEU A 237 1.21 5.06 13.32
C LEU A 237 0.09 4.10 13.69
N GLU A 238 -0.61 4.41 14.77
CA GLU A 238 -1.80 3.68 15.22
C GLU A 238 -3.03 4.56 15.03
N ASN A 239 -3.91 4.18 14.12
CA ASN A 239 -5.20 4.87 13.93
C ASN A 239 -6.22 4.47 15.01
N ARG A 240 -5.84 4.56 16.29
CA ARG A 240 -6.67 4.17 17.43
C ARG A 240 -6.62 5.22 18.53
N ASP A 241 -7.76 5.42 19.19
CA ASP A 241 -7.79 5.87 20.58
C ASP A 241 -8.09 4.67 21.48
N LEU A 242 -7.12 4.23 22.29
CA LEU A 242 -7.29 3.13 23.25
C LEU A 242 -8.43 3.42 24.25
N HIS A 243 -8.74 4.70 24.48
CA HIS A 243 -9.77 5.15 25.41
C HIS A 243 -11.12 5.42 24.72
N GLY A 244 -11.22 5.26 23.40
CA GLY A 244 -12.47 5.33 22.64
C GLY A 244 -13.12 6.72 22.56
N THR A 245 -12.41 7.77 22.96
CA THR A 245 -12.93 9.16 23.00
C THR A 245 -12.71 9.91 21.69
N ASN A 246 -11.63 9.62 20.97
CA ASN A 246 -11.22 10.34 19.77
C ASN A 246 -11.37 9.48 18.51
N LYS A 247 -12.00 10.06 17.48
CA LYS A 247 -12.03 9.48 16.13
C LYS A 247 -10.70 9.77 15.44
N ALA A 248 -9.75 8.85 15.57
CA ALA A 248 -8.50 8.87 14.81
C ALA A 248 -8.81 8.74 13.31
N LYS A 249 -8.05 9.44 12.47
CA LYS A 249 -8.22 9.37 11.01
C LYS A 249 -6.94 9.78 10.29
N CYS A 250 -6.53 9.01 9.29
CA CYS A 250 -5.52 9.44 8.33
C CYS A 250 -6.10 9.38 6.90
N ASP A 251 -6.17 10.52 6.22
CA ASP A 251 -6.77 10.61 4.87
C ASP A 251 -5.77 10.19 3.77
N GLU A 252 -4.49 10.59 3.88
CA GLU A 252 -3.44 10.32 2.87
C GLU A 252 -2.09 10.00 3.52
N ILE A 253 -1.36 9.05 2.95
CA ILE A 253 0.04 8.75 3.28
C ILE A 253 0.89 8.86 2.01
N PHE A 254 1.97 9.62 2.07
CA PHE A 254 2.95 9.77 1.00
C PHE A 254 4.35 9.57 1.56
N ILE A 255 5.09 8.59 1.03
CA ILE A 255 6.45 8.26 1.51
C ILE A 255 7.40 8.17 0.33
N THR A 256 8.57 8.81 0.48
CA THR A 256 9.63 8.83 -0.52
C THR A 256 11.01 8.87 0.12
N GLU A 257 11.92 8.03 -0.35
CA GLU A 257 13.36 8.04 0.02
C GLU A 257 13.63 7.93 1.54
N ALA A 258 12.71 7.35 2.32
CA ALA A 258 12.84 7.21 3.78
C ALA A 258 13.66 5.97 4.19
N LYS A 259 14.29 6.01 5.35
CA LYS A 259 15.05 4.89 5.94
C LYS A 259 14.43 4.44 7.26
N PHE A 260 13.91 3.22 7.30
CA PHE A 260 13.26 2.64 8.48
C PHE A 260 14.11 1.49 9.07
N VAL A 261 15.12 1.82 9.87
CA VAL A 261 16.15 0.86 10.31
C VAL A 261 15.57 -0.30 11.11
N GLU A 262 14.77 -0.01 12.14
CA GLU A 262 14.05 -1.03 12.93
C GLU A 262 12.62 -1.26 12.43
N GLY A 263 12.24 -0.60 11.33
CA GLY A 263 10.96 -0.76 10.65
C GLY A 263 9.91 0.30 10.98
N ALA A 264 8.87 0.32 10.16
CA ALA A 264 7.71 1.20 10.28
C ALA A 264 6.41 0.41 10.18
N ASP A 265 5.54 0.61 11.16
CA ASP A 265 4.20 0.02 11.23
C ASP A 265 3.12 1.10 11.07
N PHE A 266 2.25 0.90 10.07
CA PHE A 266 1.07 1.72 9.81
C PHE A 266 -0.17 0.86 10.01
N ASP A 267 -0.77 0.91 11.20
CA ASP A 267 -1.94 0.10 11.54
C ASP A 267 -3.25 0.90 11.41
N GLY A 268 -4.09 0.46 10.47
CA GLY A 268 -5.39 1.05 10.17
C GLY A 268 -6.56 0.41 10.92
N LEU A 269 -6.39 -0.79 11.50
CA LEU A 269 -7.45 -1.49 12.28
C LEU A 269 -8.83 -1.59 11.61
N GLY A 270 -8.88 -1.59 10.28
CA GLY A 270 -10.09 -1.67 9.45
C GLY A 270 -10.61 -0.33 8.96
N ASP A 271 -9.98 0.79 9.33
CA ASP A 271 -10.39 2.13 8.94
C ASP A 271 -10.07 2.44 7.47
N PRO A 272 -10.88 3.33 6.85
CA PRO A 272 -10.63 3.78 5.50
C PRO A 272 -9.52 4.83 5.42
N ILE A 273 -8.68 4.71 4.39
CA ILE A 273 -7.70 5.71 3.97
C ILE A 273 -7.92 6.03 2.49
N LYS A 274 -7.91 7.32 2.14
CA LYS A 274 -8.21 7.75 0.77
C LYS A 274 -7.10 7.40 -0.19
N LYS A 275 -5.85 7.53 0.25
CA LYS A 275 -4.70 7.37 -0.65
C LYS A 275 -3.43 6.95 0.07
N ILE A 276 -2.72 5.99 -0.50
CA ILE A 276 -1.35 5.64 -0.12
C ILE A 276 -0.50 5.75 -1.37
N THR A 277 0.55 6.57 -1.33
CA THR A 277 1.49 6.76 -2.43
C THR A 277 2.91 6.45 -1.98
N LEU A 278 3.54 5.48 -2.65
CA LEU A 278 4.93 5.10 -2.41
C LEU A 278 5.72 5.35 -3.69
N ARG A 279 6.72 6.25 -3.63
CA ARG A 279 7.72 6.38 -4.72
C ARG A 279 9.02 5.79 -4.23
N LEU A 280 9.31 4.61 -4.73
CA LEU A 280 10.41 3.77 -4.30
C LEU A 280 11.69 4.16 -5.07
N SER A 281 12.79 4.17 -4.35
CA SER A 281 14.12 4.45 -4.87
C SER A 281 15.12 3.52 -4.17
N PRO A 282 16.35 3.39 -4.68
CA PRO A 282 17.42 2.69 -3.97
C PRO A 282 17.70 3.22 -2.56
N SER A 283 17.43 4.52 -2.31
CA SER A 283 17.58 5.13 -0.98
C SER A 283 16.43 4.84 -0.02
N PHE A 284 15.29 4.34 -0.52
CA PHE A 284 14.19 3.92 0.32
C PHE A 284 14.47 2.50 0.84
N GLU A 285 14.79 2.38 2.14
CA GLU A 285 15.27 1.12 2.74
C GLU A 285 14.67 0.83 4.13
N GLY A 286 14.80 -0.44 4.54
CA GLY A 286 14.33 -0.92 5.85
C GLY A 286 13.10 -1.83 5.77
N VAL A 287 12.21 -1.74 6.75
CA VAL A 287 10.95 -2.50 6.78
C VAL A 287 9.76 -1.55 6.80
N LEU A 288 8.79 -1.74 5.91
CA LEU A 288 7.56 -0.96 5.85
C LEU A 288 6.35 -1.89 5.84
N ASN A 289 5.51 -1.77 6.86
CA ASN A 289 4.35 -2.63 7.07
C ASN A 289 3.06 -1.82 7.16
N PHE A 290 2.18 -2.01 6.18
CA PHE A 290 0.79 -1.53 6.23
C PHE A 290 -0.12 -2.66 6.68
N ASN A 291 -0.83 -2.45 7.79
CA ASN A 291 -1.72 -3.45 8.36
C ASN A 291 -3.15 -2.94 8.45
N GLY A 292 -4.11 -3.75 7.99
CA GLY A 292 -5.53 -3.56 8.32
C GLY A 292 -6.19 -2.32 7.71
N TRP A 293 -5.74 -1.76 6.59
CA TRP A 293 -6.42 -0.60 5.99
C TRP A 293 -7.46 -0.98 4.93
N LYS A 294 -8.51 -0.16 4.81
CA LYS A 294 -9.37 -0.09 3.62
C LYS A 294 -8.90 1.05 2.73
N VAL A 295 -8.16 0.75 1.68
CA VAL A 295 -7.45 1.75 0.86
C VAL A 295 -8.24 2.06 -0.40
N ASP A 296 -8.66 3.31 -0.53
CA ASP A 296 -9.39 3.80 -1.70
C ASP A 296 -8.52 3.90 -2.97
N ASN A 297 -7.23 4.20 -2.81
CA ASN A 297 -6.26 4.36 -3.91
C ASN A 297 -4.83 4.06 -3.42
N LEU A 298 -4.28 2.91 -3.83
CA LEU A 298 -2.87 2.56 -3.64
C LEU A 298 -2.09 2.85 -4.92
N GLN A 299 -1.01 3.64 -4.82
CA GLN A 299 -0.10 3.94 -5.92
C GLN A 299 1.33 3.61 -5.53
N VAL A 300 1.98 2.74 -6.31
CA VAL A 300 3.36 2.33 -6.11
C VAL A 300 4.13 2.49 -7.42
N SER A 301 5.29 3.13 -7.35
CA SER A 301 6.18 3.32 -8.51
C SER A 301 7.63 3.34 -8.09
N GLY A 302 8.54 3.20 -9.07
CA GLY A 302 9.99 3.28 -8.86
C GLY A 302 10.63 1.92 -8.55
N ILE A 303 11.82 1.93 -7.94
CA ILE A 303 12.66 0.74 -7.81
C ILE A 303 12.79 0.34 -6.34
N ASN A 304 12.31 -0.84 -5.98
CA ASN A 304 12.50 -1.42 -4.65
C ASN A 304 13.78 -2.28 -4.62
N GLN A 305 14.87 -1.78 -4.03
CA GLN A 305 16.13 -2.53 -3.87
C GLN A 305 16.41 -2.94 -2.43
N ASN A 306 16.04 -2.10 -1.46
CA ASN A 306 16.47 -2.23 -0.08
C ASN A 306 15.31 -2.23 0.94
N LEU A 307 14.06 -2.22 0.46
CA LEU A 307 12.87 -2.16 1.31
C LEU A 307 12.14 -3.51 1.35
N LYS A 308 11.89 -3.99 2.58
CA LYS A 308 10.92 -5.06 2.83
C LYS A 308 9.53 -4.44 2.97
N LEU A 309 8.74 -4.51 1.91
CA LEU A 309 7.40 -3.93 1.82
C LEU A 309 6.32 -4.99 2.09
N LEU A 310 5.54 -4.77 3.14
CA LEU A 310 4.52 -5.70 3.62
C LEU A 310 3.14 -5.02 3.60
N PHE A 311 2.19 -5.65 2.92
CA PHE A 311 0.77 -5.31 2.95
C PHE A 311 0.01 -6.44 3.62
N ASN A 312 -0.50 -6.21 4.82
CA ASN A 312 -1.15 -7.20 5.66
C ASN A 312 -2.62 -6.84 5.90
N ARG A 313 -3.54 -7.77 5.62
CA ARG A 313 -5.00 -7.61 5.87
C ARG A 313 -5.60 -6.34 5.26
N MET A 314 -5.11 -5.97 4.08
CA MET A 314 -5.51 -4.77 3.35
C MET A 314 -6.72 -5.07 2.46
N ILE A 315 -7.66 -4.13 2.36
CA ILE A 315 -8.77 -4.18 1.40
C ILE A 315 -8.63 -3.01 0.44
N PHE A 316 -8.56 -3.27 -0.86
CA PHE A 316 -8.30 -2.24 -1.86
C PHE A 316 -9.53 -1.89 -2.70
N ARG A 317 -9.78 -0.60 -2.94
CA ARG A 317 -10.68 -0.16 -4.02
C ARG A 317 -9.89 0.02 -5.31
N PHE A 318 -8.79 0.75 -5.32
CA PHE A 318 -7.98 0.96 -6.52
C PHE A 318 -6.51 0.65 -6.22
N VAL A 319 -5.86 -0.10 -7.11
CA VAL A 319 -4.42 -0.42 -7.01
C VAL A 319 -3.73 -0.09 -8.32
N LEU A 320 -2.64 0.68 -8.24
CA LEU A 320 -1.80 1.01 -9.38
C LEU A 320 -0.33 0.75 -9.05
N PHE A 321 0.27 -0.16 -9.81
CA PHE A 321 1.71 -0.29 -9.95
C PHE A 321 2.11 0.21 -11.33
N ASN A 322 2.90 1.28 -11.38
CA ASN A 322 3.35 1.87 -12.64
C ASN A 322 4.84 2.17 -12.62
N ASN A 323 5.58 1.70 -13.63
CA ASN A 323 7.04 1.83 -13.67
C ASN A 323 7.69 1.32 -12.37
N PHE A 324 7.27 0.13 -11.92
CA PHE A 324 7.71 -0.47 -10.67
C PHE A 324 8.64 -1.66 -10.90
N THR A 325 9.77 -1.72 -10.20
CA THR A 325 10.67 -2.88 -10.26
C THR A 325 11.04 -3.36 -8.87
N ASN A 326 10.80 -4.64 -8.59
CA ASN A 326 11.07 -5.23 -7.29
C ASN A 326 12.30 -6.15 -7.31
N TYR A 327 13.38 -5.70 -6.67
CA TYR A 327 14.57 -6.51 -6.38
C TYR A 327 14.63 -7.01 -4.93
N ALA A 328 13.73 -6.53 -4.05
CA ALA A 328 13.70 -6.86 -2.63
C ALA A 328 12.45 -7.67 -2.23
N ASP A 329 12.16 -7.71 -0.93
CA ASP A 329 10.98 -8.40 -0.39
C ASP A 329 9.71 -7.54 -0.57
N LEU A 330 8.76 -8.05 -1.36
CA LEU A 330 7.39 -7.54 -1.45
C LEU A 330 6.43 -8.65 -1.05
N SER A 331 5.53 -8.39 -0.10
CA SER A 331 4.56 -9.39 0.37
C SER A 331 3.18 -8.80 0.54
N PHE A 332 2.17 -9.52 0.06
CA PHE A 332 0.76 -9.29 0.31
C PHE A 332 0.19 -10.48 1.08
N VAL A 333 -0.40 -10.24 2.23
CA VAL A 333 -0.94 -11.28 3.12
C VAL A 333 -2.38 -10.96 3.48
N LYS A 334 -3.31 -11.87 3.18
CA LYS A 334 -4.74 -11.73 3.47
C LYS A 334 -5.34 -10.45 2.90
N CYS A 335 -4.97 -10.10 1.67
CA CYS A 335 -5.48 -8.93 0.99
C CYS A 335 -6.62 -9.27 0.02
N SER A 336 -7.56 -8.35 -0.13
CA SER A 336 -8.69 -8.46 -1.05
C SER A 336 -9.08 -7.09 -1.60
N ALA A 337 -10.15 -7.04 -2.40
CA ALA A 337 -10.68 -5.81 -2.97
C ALA A 337 -12.14 -5.56 -2.55
N THR A 338 -12.57 -4.30 -2.65
CA THR A 338 -13.99 -3.90 -2.55
C THR A 338 -14.70 -4.03 -3.89
N SER A 339 -15.98 -3.66 -3.98
CA SER A 339 -16.67 -3.46 -5.26
C SER A 339 -16.09 -2.26 -6.04
N ASP A 340 -16.25 -2.28 -7.35
CA ASP A 340 -15.71 -1.32 -8.34
C ASP A 340 -14.19 -1.16 -8.22
N SER A 341 -13.49 -2.28 -8.27
CA SER A 341 -12.07 -2.33 -7.94
C SER A 341 -11.15 -2.75 -9.09
N PRO A 342 -10.51 -1.77 -9.77
CA PRO A 342 -9.50 -2.08 -10.77
C PRO A 342 -8.12 -2.29 -10.14
N LEU A 343 -7.43 -3.33 -10.61
CA LEU A 343 -6.01 -3.59 -10.39
C LEU A 343 -5.23 -3.26 -11.66
N ASN A 344 -4.43 -2.20 -11.63
CA ASN A 344 -3.66 -1.72 -12.76
C ASN A 344 -2.18 -1.97 -12.55
N LEU A 345 -1.59 -2.76 -13.44
CA LEU A 345 -0.18 -3.11 -13.47
C LEU A 345 0.40 -2.69 -14.82
N SER A 346 1.30 -1.72 -14.84
CA SER A 346 1.90 -1.20 -16.08
C SER A 346 3.42 -1.04 -15.97
N ASN A 347 4.16 -1.50 -16.98
CA ASN A 347 5.63 -1.38 -17.06
C ASN A 347 6.31 -1.80 -15.76
N SER A 348 5.97 -2.99 -15.26
CA SER A 348 6.33 -3.39 -13.90
C SER A 348 6.92 -4.80 -13.83
N ASP A 349 7.93 -4.99 -12.97
CA ASP A 349 8.51 -6.29 -12.64
C ASP A 349 8.35 -6.54 -11.14
N PHE A 350 7.58 -7.59 -10.81
CA PHE A 350 7.28 -7.95 -9.43
C PHE A 350 8.38 -8.82 -8.78
N GLY A 351 9.38 -9.27 -9.54
CA GLY A 351 10.46 -10.12 -9.04
C GLY A 351 9.91 -11.30 -8.23
N SER A 352 10.43 -11.49 -7.02
CA SER A 352 10.00 -12.56 -6.10
C SER A 352 8.85 -12.17 -5.14
N ALA A 353 7.92 -11.33 -5.59
CA ALA A 353 6.78 -10.91 -4.77
C ALA A 353 5.97 -12.11 -4.25
N ARG A 354 5.51 -12.02 -3.00
CA ARG A 354 4.77 -13.08 -2.31
C ARG A 354 3.31 -12.69 -2.14
N PHE A 355 2.42 -13.59 -2.55
CA PHE A 355 0.98 -13.48 -2.37
C PHE A 355 0.51 -14.64 -1.51
N ASN A 356 0.09 -14.35 -0.28
CA ASN A 356 -0.41 -15.34 0.67
C ASN A 356 -1.85 -15.00 1.05
N GLU A 357 -2.80 -15.91 0.80
CA GLU A 357 -4.23 -15.65 1.03
C GLU A 357 -4.72 -14.39 0.30
N PHE A 358 -4.18 -14.12 -0.89
CA PHE A 358 -4.56 -12.97 -1.71
C PHE A 358 -5.77 -13.32 -2.60
N ASP A 359 -6.77 -12.45 -2.64
CA ASP A 359 -7.97 -12.64 -3.46
C ASP A 359 -7.94 -11.79 -4.72
N PHE A 360 -7.23 -12.24 -5.77
CA PHE A 360 -7.31 -11.56 -7.07
C PHE A 360 -8.71 -11.65 -7.68
N GLY A 361 -9.49 -12.67 -7.32
CA GLY A 361 -10.86 -12.87 -7.79
C GLY A 361 -11.83 -11.76 -7.35
N SER A 362 -11.52 -11.08 -6.24
CA SER A 362 -12.33 -9.96 -5.73
C SER A 362 -12.22 -8.66 -6.53
N PHE A 363 -11.18 -8.48 -7.36
CA PHE A 363 -11.08 -7.31 -8.25
C PHE A 363 -12.08 -7.42 -9.38
N ASP A 364 -12.73 -6.33 -9.78
CA ASP A 364 -13.68 -6.33 -10.88
C ASP A 364 -12.99 -6.34 -12.24
N VAL A 365 -11.87 -5.61 -12.33
CA VAL A 365 -11.08 -5.45 -13.55
C VAL A 365 -9.60 -5.58 -13.22
N ILE A 366 -8.86 -6.28 -14.06
CA ILE A 366 -7.40 -6.41 -13.93
C ILE A 366 -6.78 -5.96 -15.25
N ARG A 367 -6.03 -4.86 -15.19
CA ARG A 367 -5.32 -4.27 -16.32
C ARG A 367 -3.84 -4.57 -16.21
N ILE A 368 -3.31 -5.31 -17.19
CA ILE A 368 -1.91 -5.73 -17.20
C ILE A 368 -1.29 -5.30 -18.53
N ASP A 369 -0.25 -4.48 -18.46
CA ASP A 369 0.49 -4.01 -19.63
C ASP A 369 2.00 -4.02 -19.36
N ASN A 370 2.76 -4.76 -20.17
CA ASN A 370 4.21 -4.91 -20.02
C ASN A 370 4.63 -5.25 -18.56
N VAL A 371 4.18 -6.41 -18.06
CA VAL A 371 4.43 -6.85 -16.68
C VAL A 371 5.15 -8.20 -16.64
N SER A 372 6.10 -8.32 -15.72
CA SER A 372 6.76 -9.59 -15.38
C SER A 372 6.23 -10.16 -14.04
N LEU A 373 5.72 -11.39 -14.09
CA LEU A 373 5.15 -12.16 -12.97
C LEU A 373 5.75 -13.58 -12.89
N ASP A 374 6.84 -13.87 -13.59
CA ASP A 374 7.39 -15.22 -13.77
C ASP A 374 8.05 -15.81 -12.50
N ASN A 375 8.38 -14.97 -11.51
CA ASN A 375 9.08 -15.35 -10.28
C ASN A 375 8.27 -15.15 -9.00
N ILE A 376 6.97 -14.82 -9.12
CA ILE A 376 6.12 -14.63 -7.95
C ILE A 376 5.92 -15.93 -7.17
N LYS A 377 5.62 -15.82 -5.87
CA LYS A 377 5.26 -16.95 -5.01
C LYS A 377 3.82 -16.79 -4.55
N ALA A 378 2.99 -17.80 -4.80
CA ALA A 378 1.58 -17.76 -4.47
C ALA A 378 1.19 -18.94 -3.56
N SER A 379 0.50 -18.63 -2.46
CA SER A 379 -0.02 -19.61 -1.50
C SER A 379 -1.46 -19.27 -1.14
N ASN A 380 -2.38 -20.24 -1.28
CA ASN A 380 -3.81 -20.08 -1.00
C ASN A 380 -4.43 -18.84 -1.69
N VAL A 381 -4.09 -18.63 -2.96
CA VAL A 381 -4.55 -17.47 -3.74
C VAL A 381 -5.84 -17.82 -4.47
N LYS A 382 -6.80 -16.89 -4.47
CA LYS A 382 -7.99 -16.98 -5.32
C LYS A 382 -7.73 -16.22 -6.62
N TRP A 383 -7.66 -16.95 -7.72
CA TRP A 383 -7.35 -16.39 -9.03
C TRP A 383 -8.58 -15.80 -9.73
N PHE A 384 -8.36 -14.71 -10.46
CA PHE A 384 -9.36 -14.05 -11.29
C PHE A 384 -9.83 -14.91 -12.48
N ASP A 385 -10.99 -14.58 -13.06
CA ASP A 385 -11.45 -15.10 -14.36
C ASP A 385 -10.80 -14.30 -15.51
N ASN A 386 -10.47 -14.96 -16.62
CA ASN A 386 -9.96 -14.33 -17.84
C ASN A 386 -10.85 -13.20 -18.35
N LYS A 387 -12.17 -13.27 -18.10
CA LYS A 387 -13.12 -12.20 -18.48
C LYS A 387 -12.84 -10.87 -17.80
N LYS A 388 -12.16 -10.88 -16.66
CA LYS A 388 -11.80 -9.68 -15.90
C LYS A 388 -10.52 -9.02 -16.39
N ILE A 389 -9.77 -9.66 -17.30
CA ILE A 389 -8.54 -9.10 -17.85
C ILE A 389 -8.88 -8.09 -18.96
N GLU A 390 -8.47 -6.85 -18.76
CA GLU A 390 -8.52 -5.78 -19.75
C GLU A 390 -7.09 -5.39 -20.16
N MET A 391 -6.90 -5.02 -21.42
CA MET A 391 -5.63 -4.43 -21.88
C MET A 391 -5.81 -2.91 -21.90
N ILE A 392 -4.78 -2.15 -21.50
CA ILE A 392 -4.87 -0.69 -21.33
C ILE A 392 -5.02 0.05 -22.67
N SER A 393 -4.68 -0.59 -23.79
CA SER A 393 -4.67 0.03 -25.13
C SER A 393 -5.78 -0.50 -26.05
N ASN A 394 -6.16 0.30 -27.06
CA ASN A 394 -6.99 -0.09 -28.20
C ASN A 394 -6.21 -1.06 -29.12
N VAL A 395 -5.80 -2.20 -28.57
CA VAL A 395 -5.07 -3.25 -29.29
C VAL A 395 -6.02 -4.11 -30.11
N SER A 396 -5.49 -4.70 -31.18
CA SER A 396 -6.23 -5.71 -31.94
C SER A 396 -6.62 -6.89 -31.04
N GLU A 397 -7.71 -7.58 -31.37
CA GLU A 397 -8.11 -8.79 -30.63
C GLU A 397 -7.01 -9.87 -30.63
N VAL A 398 -6.16 -9.91 -31.66
CA VAL A 398 -5.01 -10.83 -31.72
C VAL A 398 -3.98 -10.49 -30.63
N ASP A 399 -3.64 -9.21 -30.48
CA ASP A 399 -2.67 -8.75 -29.50
C ASP A 399 -3.20 -8.91 -28.06
N LYS A 400 -4.51 -8.70 -27.86
CA LYS A 400 -5.17 -8.99 -26.58
C LYS A 400 -5.01 -10.45 -26.18
N GLN A 401 -5.29 -11.38 -27.08
CA GLN A 401 -5.13 -12.81 -26.81
C GLN A 401 -3.66 -13.18 -26.59
N ARG A 402 -2.73 -12.56 -27.32
CA ARG A 402 -1.29 -12.75 -27.10
C ARG A 402 -0.86 -12.30 -25.70
N GLY A 403 -1.35 -11.17 -25.21
CA GLY A 403 -1.09 -10.70 -23.86
C GLY A 403 -1.65 -11.64 -22.79
N ILE A 404 -2.91 -12.07 -22.91
CA ILE A 404 -3.52 -13.05 -22.00
C ILE A 404 -2.72 -14.37 -21.98
N ARG A 405 -2.26 -14.84 -23.15
CA ARG A 405 -1.41 -16.02 -23.26
C ARG A 405 -0.10 -15.83 -22.49
N GLU A 406 0.55 -14.69 -22.68
CA GLU A 406 1.83 -14.38 -22.04
C GLU A 406 1.71 -14.29 -20.52
N ILE A 407 0.69 -13.59 -20.00
CA ILE A 407 0.38 -13.51 -18.56
C ILE A 407 0.14 -14.92 -18.00
N SER A 408 -0.67 -15.72 -18.69
CA SER A 408 -0.96 -17.10 -18.27
C SER A 408 0.31 -17.97 -18.27
N ARG A 409 1.19 -17.78 -19.25
CA ARG A 409 2.47 -18.49 -19.36
C ARG A 409 3.38 -18.15 -18.19
N GLN A 410 3.52 -16.88 -17.84
CA GLN A 410 4.33 -16.43 -16.70
C GLN A 410 3.80 -17.00 -15.38
N LEU A 411 2.50 -16.88 -15.12
CA LEU A 411 1.86 -17.42 -13.91
C LEU A 411 2.01 -18.94 -13.80
N LYS A 412 1.81 -19.67 -14.90
CA LYS A 412 2.06 -21.12 -14.98
C LYS A 412 3.50 -21.47 -14.57
N HIS A 413 4.50 -20.76 -15.12
CA HIS A 413 5.90 -21.01 -14.78
C HIS A 413 6.22 -20.71 -13.31
N ALA A 414 5.71 -19.59 -12.78
CA ALA A 414 5.86 -19.22 -11.38
C ALA A 414 5.27 -20.30 -10.44
N LEU A 415 4.05 -20.76 -10.73
CA LEU A 415 3.33 -21.73 -9.91
C LEU A 415 3.93 -23.13 -9.95
N SER A 416 4.40 -23.57 -11.12
CA SER A 416 5.10 -24.86 -11.23
C SER A 416 6.42 -24.83 -10.44
N ARG A 417 7.17 -23.72 -10.48
CA ARG A 417 8.39 -23.56 -9.67
C ARG A 417 8.10 -23.56 -8.16
N SER A 418 6.93 -23.06 -7.74
CA SER A 418 6.53 -23.09 -6.34
C SER A 418 5.88 -24.40 -5.90
N GLY A 419 5.79 -25.42 -6.77
CA GLY A 419 5.15 -26.70 -6.48
C GLY A 419 3.61 -26.65 -6.43
N ASN A 420 2.99 -25.56 -6.89
CA ASN A 420 1.52 -25.44 -6.98
C ASN A 420 1.04 -25.98 -8.33
N GLU A 421 1.03 -27.31 -8.46
CA GLU A 421 0.67 -27.99 -9.71
C GLU A 421 -0.79 -27.79 -10.12
N ILE A 422 -1.70 -27.68 -9.14
CA ILE A 422 -3.14 -27.51 -9.42
C ILE A 422 -3.40 -26.18 -10.13
N ASP A 423 -2.90 -25.07 -9.58
CA ASP A 423 -3.07 -23.76 -10.20
C ASP A 423 -2.21 -23.61 -11.46
N SER A 424 -1.03 -24.22 -11.51
CA SER A 424 -0.21 -24.29 -12.73
C SER A 424 -0.99 -24.89 -13.90
N LEU A 425 -1.72 -25.99 -13.67
CA LEU A 425 -2.57 -26.63 -14.69
C LEU A 425 -3.75 -25.73 -15.11
N LEU A 426 -4.32 -24.96 -14.18
CA LEU A 426 -5.34 -23.96 -14.50
C LEU A 426 -4.79 -22.92 -15.48
N PHE A 427 -3.62 -22.34 -15.22
CA PHE A 427 -3.03 -21.34 -16.12
C PHE A 427 -2.51 -21.93 -17.43
N LYS A 428 -2.07 -23.19 -17.44
CA LYS A 428 -1.78 -23.92 -18.68
C LYS A 428 -3.02 -24.06 -19.57
N ALA A 429 -4.19 -24.34 -18.99
CA ALA A 429 -5.45 -24.40 -19.74
C ALA A 429 -5.81 -23.02 -20.32
N ARG A 430 -5.64 -21.95 -19.54
CA ARG A 430 -5.89 -20.56 -19.97
C ARG A 430 -4.94 -20.10 -21.08
N GLU A 431 -3.65 -20.43 -20.98
CA GLU A 431 -2.64 -20.17 -22.01
C GLU A 431 -3.05 -20.81 -23.35
N MET A 432 -3.48 -22.08 -23.33
CA MET A 432 -3.87 -22.81 -24.53
C MET A 432 -5.18 -22.30 -25.12
N GLU A 433 -6.12 -21.86 -24.29
CA GLU A 433 -7.35 -21.21 -24.74
C GLU A 433 -7.08 -19.86 -25.42
N ALA A 434 -6.23 -19.02 -24.82
CA ALA A 434 -5.83 -17.74 -25.40
C ALA A 434 -5.10 -17.95 -26.74
N TYR A 435 -4.18 -18.93 -26.81
CA TYR A 435 -3.50 -19.28 -28.06
C TYR A 435 -4.48 -19.69 -29.17
N ARG A 436 -5.55 -20.42 -28.82
CA ARG A 436 -6.59 -20.78 -29.78
C ARG A 436 -7.29 -19.55 -30.36
N ASN A 437 -7.65 -18.62 -29.49
CA ASN A 437 -8.38 -17.42 -29.86
C ASN A 437 -7.49 -16.49 -30.70
N GLU A 438 -6.20 -16.41 -30.39
CA GLU A 438 -5.19 -15.75 -31.24
C GLU A 438 -5.22 -16.35 -32.66
N LEU A 439 -5.12 -17.67 -32.80
CA LEU A 439 -5.14 -18.34 -34.11
C LEU A 439 -6.44 -18.10 -34.88
N LYS A 440 -7.60 -18.17 -34.22
CA LYS A 440 -8.90 -17.90 -34.84
C LYS A 440 -9.01 -16.47 -35.36
N ASN A 441 -8.50 -15.50 -34.60
CA ASN A 441 -8.64 -14.08 -34.92
C ASN A 441 -7.55 -13.58 -35.89
N SER A 442 -6.45 -14.32 -36.05
CA SER A 442 -5.30 -13.90 -36.87
C SER A 442 -5.53 -13.89 -38.39
N GLY A 443 -6.69 -14.34 -38.89
CA GLY A 443 -7.04 -14.36 -40.32
C GLY A 443 -6.20 -15.30 -41.20
N LYS A 444 -5.07 -15.81 -40.71
CA LYS A 444 -4.26 -16.84 -41.36
C LYS A 444 -5.03 -18.16 -41.34
N THR A 445 -4.99 -18.89 -42.44
CA THR A 445 -5.66 -20.19 -42.61
C THR A 445 -5.21 -21.15 -41.51
N TYR A 446 -6.03 -21.24 -40.46
CA TYR A 446 -5.82 -22.14 -39.33
C TYR A 446 -5.70 -23.57 -39.86
N ARG A 447 -4.47 -24.10 -39.89
CA ARG A 447 -4.15 -25.40 -40.50
C ARG A 447 -4.97 -26.49 -39.83
N TRP A 448 -5.54 -27.40 -40.62
CA TRP A 448 -6.44 -28.45 -40.12
C TRP A 448 -5.77 -29.35 -39.06
N THR A 449 -4.46 -29.57 -39.17
CA THR A 449 -3.66 -30.29 -38.17
C THR A 449 -3.69 -29.61 -36.80
N ASP A 450 -3.55 -28.28 -36.75
CA ASP A 450 -3.61 -27.52 -35.50
C ASP A 450 -5.03 -27.55 -34.94
N LYS A 451 -6.06 -27.50 -35.81
CA LYS A 451 -7.47 -27.68 -35.40
C LYS A 451 -7.67 -29.00 -34.66
N LEU A 452 -7.15 -30.08 -35.21
CA LEU A 452 -7.29 -31.42 -34.66
C LEU A 452 -6.53 -31.56 -33.34
N ILE A 453 -5.28 -31.10 -33.28
CA ILE A 453 -4.47 -31.11 -32.04
C ILE A 453 -5.16 -30.31 -30.92
N MET A 454 -5.69 -29.14 -31.23
CA MET A 454 -6.40 -28.32 -30.24
C MET A 454 -7.74 -28.94 -29.84
N ALA A 455 -8.47 -29.57 -30.77
CA ALA A 455 -9.72 -30.26 -30.46
C ALA A 455 -9.49 -31.45 -29.52
N VAL A 456 -8.46 -32.26 -29.77
CA VAL A 456 -8.07 -33.38 -28.91
C VAL A 456 -7.66 -32.88 -27.53
N ASN A 457 -6.84 -31.83 -27.43
CA ASN A 457 -6.46 -31.26 -26.13
C ASN A 457 -7.61 -30.58 -25.39
N ARG A 458 -8.62 -30.05 -26.09
CA ARG A 458 -9.83 -29.48 -25.48
C ARG A 458 -10.73 -30.56 -24.89
N SER A 459 -10.72 -31.77 -25.45
CA SER A 459 -11.61 -32.84 -25.03
C SER A 459 -11.54 -33.14 -23.53
N ASN A 460 -10.36 -33.00 -22.91
CA ASN A 460 -10.15 -33.15 -21.48
C ASN A 460 -9.91 -31.82 -20.73
N ASN A 461 -10.33 -30.70 -21.32
CA ASN A 461 -10.09 -29.36 -20.79
C ASN A 461 -8.59 -29.13 -20.47
N TYR A 462 -7.72 -29.52 -21.41
CA TYR A 462 -6.25 -29.44 -21.30
C TYR A 462 -5.63 -30.28 -20.16
N GLY A 463 -6.34 -31.30 -19.70
CA GLY A 463 -5.94 -32.20 -18.60
C GLY A 463 -6.68 -31.94 -17.29
N LEU A 464 -7.66 -31.03 -17.28
CA LEU A 464 -8.42 -30.69 -16.07
C LEU A 464 -9.64 -31.60 -15.82
N SER A 465 -10.16 -32.30 -16.83
CA SER A 465 -11.38 -33.12 -16.71
C SER A 465 -11.27 -34.47 -17.42
N TRP A 466 -11.53 -35.57 -16.70
CA TRP A 466 -11.64 -36.91 -17.28
C TRP A 466 -13.06 -37.25 -17.77
N TRP A 467 -14.09 -36.57 -17.25
CA TRP A 467 -15.49 -36.86 -17.58
C TRP A 467 -15.87 -36.58 -19.04
N LYS A 468 -15.41 -35.44 -19.57
CA LYS A 468 -15.67 -35.05 -20.95
C LYS A 468 -15.13 -36.05 -21.98
N PRO A 469 -13.86 -36.49 -21.93
CA PRO A 469 -13.35 -37.47 -22.90
C PRO A 469 -14.04 -38.83 -22.75
N THR A 470 -14.52 -39.23 -21.55
CA THR A 470 -15.31 -40.46 -21.37
C THR A 470 -16.61 -40.43 -22.17
N TRP A 471 -17.38 -39.33 -22.11
CA TRP A 471 -18.59 -39.18 -22.92
C TRP A 471 -18.30 -39.13 -24.40
N ILE A 472 -17.24 -38.44 -24.82
CA ILE A 472 -16.83 -38.40 -26.22
C ILE A 472 -16.51 -39.81 -26.72
N ILE A 473 -15.75 -40.59 -25.94
CA ILE A 473 -15.48 -42.00 -26.25
C ILE A 473 -16.78 -42.79 -26.37
N PHE A 474 -17.72 -42.62 -25.42
CA PHE A 474 -18.98 -43.34 -25.42
C PHE A 474 -19.79 -43.10 -26.71
N PHE A 475 -19.97 -41.83 -27.09
CA PHE A 475 -20.70 -41.49 -28.31
C PHE A 475 -19.98 -41.89 -29.60
N ILE A 476 -18.64 -41.82 -29.64
CA ILE A 476 -17.85 -42.30 -30.77
C ILE A 476 -18.01 -43.82 -30.90
N THR A 477 -17.84 -44.57 -29.81
CA THR A 477 -18.02 -46.03 -29.79
C THR A 477 -19.42 -46.41 -30.26
N LEU A 478 -20.45 -45.67 -29.81
CA LEU A 478 -21.84 -45.89 -30.23
C LEU A 478 -22.02 -45.65 -31.73
N GLY A 479 -21.47 -44.57 -32.26
CA GLY A 479 -21.51 -44.29 -33.70
C GLY A 479 -20.83 -45.36 -34.54
N PHE A 480 -19.62 -45.79 -34.15
CA PHE A 480 -18.91 -46.89 -34.81
C PHE A 480 -19.68 -48.20 -34.71
N TYR A 481 -20.25 -48.51 -33.55
CA TYR A 481 -21.06 -49.70 -33.34
C TYR A 481 -22.26 -49.73 -34.29
N LEU A 482 -23.02 -48.63 -34.39
CA LEU A 482 -24.18 -48.54 -35.28
C LEU A 482 -23.78 -48.64 -36.77
N ILE A 483 -22.65 -48.06 -37.16
CA ILE A 483 -22.14 -48.15 -38.54
C ILE A 483 -21.67 -49.57 -38.86
N MET A 484 -21.05 -50.26 -37.91
CA MET A 484 -20.50 -51.60 -38.12
C MET A 484 -21.54 -52.71 -37.97
N LEU A 485 -22.66 -52.48 -37.27
CA LEU A 485 -23.68 -53.49 -36.98
C LEU A 485 -24.17 -54.25 -38.23
N PRO A 486 -24.49 -53.61 -39.37
CA PRO A 486 -24.88 -54.34 -40.59
C PRO A 486 -23.73 -55.08 -41.28
N ALA A 487 -22.48 -54.79 -40.94
CA ALA A 487 -21.34 -55.50 -41.51
C ALA A 487 -21.00 -56.80 -40.76
N PHE A 488 -21.54 -57.01 -39.55
CA PHE A 488 -21.32 -58.24 -38.77
C PHE A 488 -22.58 -58.98 -38.33
N SER A 489 -23.76 -58.35 -38.38
CA SER A 489 -25.03 -59.06 -38.19
C SER A 489 -25.54 -59.57 -39.53
N ASN A 490 -25.92 -60.84 -39.57
CA ASN A 490 -26.56 -61.45 -40.75
C ASN A 490 -28.06 -61.11 -40.85
N GLN A 491 -28.61 -60.31 -39.93
CA GLN A 491 -30.05 -60.02 -39.85
C GLN A 491 -30.42 -58.64 -40.41
N ILE A 492 -29.44 -57.78 -40.67
CA ILE A 492 -29.67 -56.41 -41.13
C ILE A 492 -28.68 -56.03 -42.23
N ASP A 493 -29.11 -55.21 -43.18
CA ASP A 493 -28.31 -54.74 -44.31
C ASP A 493 -28.22 -53.21 -44.34
N TYR A 494 -27.30 -52.66 -45.13
CA TYR A 494 -27.20 -51.22 -45.41
C TYR A 494 -28.30 -50.73 -46.38
N THR A 495 -29.57 -50.97 -46.03
CA THR A 495 -30.74 -50.51 -46.80
C THR A 495 -31.63 -49.59 -45.97
N LEU A 496 -32.32 -48.65 -46.62
CA LEU A 496 -33.30 -47.79 -45.95
C LEU A 496 -34.54 -48.60 -45.62
N ALA A 497 -34.99 -48.54 -44.37
CA ALA A 497 -36.18 -49.24 -43.91
C ALA A 497 -37.42 -48.80 -44.71
N LYS A 498 -38.16 -49.78 -45.24
CA LYS A 498 -39.39 -49.57 -46.02
C LYS A 498 -40.65 -49.66 -45.16
N SER A 499 -40.54 -50.22 -43.96
CA SER A 499 -41.65 -50.39 -43.01
C SER A 499 -41.21 -50.11 -41.57
N TRP A 500 -42.18 -49.81 -40.70
CA TRP A 500 -41.92 -49.69 -39.26
C TRP A 500 -41.45 -50.99 -38.61
N GLU A 501 -41.83 -52.14 -39.17
CA GLU A 501 -41.39 -53.46 -38.70
C GLU A 501 -39.87 -53.62 -38.86
N GLU A 502 -39.32 -53.22 -40.01
CA GLU A 502 -37.87 -53.23 -40.26
C GLU A 502 -37.10 -52.33 -39.27
N VAL A 503 -37.69 -51.20 -38.86
CA VAL A 503 -37.10 -50.33 -37.84
C VAL A 503 -37.08 -51.02 -36.46
N VAL A 504 -38.17 -51.68 -36.07
CA VAL A 504 -38.23 -52.45 -34.81
C VAL A 504 -37.22 -53.59 -34.82
N TYR A 505 -37.08 -54.30 -35.95
CA TYR A 505 -36.06 -55.34 -36.13
C TYR A 505 -34.64 -54.79 -35.98
N PHE A 506 -34.34 -53.63 -36.58
CA PHE A 506 -33.04 -52.98 -36.43
C PHE A 506 -32.73 -52.64 -34.96
N PHE A 507 -33.70 -52.07 -34.23
CA PHE A 507 -33.52 -51.81 -32.79
C PHE A 507 -33.35 -53.09 -31.98
N ARG A 508 -34.11 -54.16 -32.29
CA ARG A 508 -33.91 -55.46 -31.65
C ARG A 508 -32.49 -55.97 -31.86
N GLU A 509 -31.97 -55.82 -33.06
CA GLU A 509 -30.63 -56.29 -33.40
C GLU A 509 -29.52 -55.47 -32.74
N ILE A 510 -29.72 -54.17 -32.54
CA ILE A 510 -28.87 -53.33 -31.67
C ILE A 510 -28.81 -53.91 -30.24
N PHE A 511 -29.95 -54.28 -29.66
CA PHE A 511 -29.95 -54.82 -28.29
C PHE A 511 -29.40 -56.25 -28.22
N ASN A 512 -29.61 -57.06 -29.27
CA ASN A 512 -29.10 -58.44 -29.34
C ASN A 512 -27.57 -58.52 -29.40
N ASN A 513 -26.91 -57.54 -30.03
CA ASN A 513 -25.46 -57.50 -30.22
C ASN A 513 -24.79 -56.45 -29.31
N LEU A 514 -25.39 -56.16 -28.16
CA LEU A 514 -24.95 -55.10 -27.26
C LEU A 514 -23.67 -55.48 -26.50
N ASP A 515 -23.34 -56.76 -26.44
CA ASP A 515 -22.07 -57.27 -25.94
C ASP A 515 -20.88 -56.79 -26.79
N VAL A 516 -21.04 -56.76 -28.13
CA VAL A 516 -20.02 -56.23 -29.05
C VAL A 516 -19.73 -54.75 -28.75
N PHE A 517 -20.77 -53.94 -28.49
CA PHE A 517 -20.62 -52.54 -28.11
C PHE A 517 -19.72 -52.38 -26.87
N TRP A 518 -19.94 -53.19 -25.83
CA TRP A 518 -19.11 -53.13 -24.61
C TRP A 518 -17.68 -53.61 -24.85
N GLN A 519 -17.49 -54.66 -25.65
CA GLN A 519 -16.16 -55.16 -26.01
C GLN A 519 -15.35 -54.12 -26.80
N MET A 520 -16.02 -53.25 -27.57
CA MET A 520 -15.36 -52.19 -28.35
C MET A 520 -14.62 -51.15 -27.48
N PHE A 521 -14.95 -51.01 -26.20
CA PHE A 521 -14.18 -50.16 -25.28
C PHE A 521 -12.80 -50.74 -24.89
N ASN A 522 -12.51 -51.99 -25.25
CA ASN A 522 -11.17 -52.56 -25.10
C ASN A 522 -10.34 -52.35 -26.37
N PRO A 523 -9.28 -51.51 -26.36
CA PRO A 523 -8.45 -51.27 -27.54
C PRO A 523 -7.65 -52.52 -27.98
N ALA A 524 -7.41 -53.45 -27.06
CA ALA A 524 -6.65 -54.67 -27.27
C ALA A 524 -7.53 -55.91 -27.60
N ARG A 525 -8.82 -55.71 -27.88
CA ARG A 525 -9.75 -56.79 -28.24
C ARG A 525 -9.25 -57.61 -29.46
N LYS A 526 -9.55 -58.91 -29.53
CA LYS A 526 -9.27 -59.70 -30.74
C LYS A 526 -10.43 -59.52 -31.73
N PHE A 527 -10.13 -59.31 -33.00
CA PHE A 527 -11.16 -59.06 -34.02
C PHE A 527 -12.15 -60.24 -34.11
N SER A 528 -11.62 -61.47 -34.17
CA SER A 528 -12.42 -62.69 -34.26
C SER A 528 -13.27 -62.98 -33.03
N SER A 529 -12.85 -62.52 -31.84
CA SER A 529 -13.66 -62.71 -30.62
C SER A 529 -14.82 -61.72 -30.52
N THR A 530 -14.69 -60.54 -31.15
CA THR A 530 -15.68 -59.47 -31.05
C THR A 530 -16.70 -59.51 -32.18
N PHE A 531 -16.28 -59.85 -33.41
CA PHE A 531 -17.17 -59.87 -34.58
C PHE A 531 -17.40 -61.28 -35.14
N GLY A 532 -16.81 -62.33 -34.53
CA GLY A 532 -16.84 -63.69 -35.08
C GLY A 532 -15.85 -63.89 -36.23
N GLN A 533 -15.94 -65.05 -36.90
CA GLN A 533 -15.10 -65.38 -38.05
C GLN A 533 -15.63 -64.74 -39.35
N ILE A 534 -15.65 -63.41 -39.39
CA ILE A 534 -16.15 -62.63 -40.55
C ILE A 534 -14.96 -62.09 -41.35
N GLU A 535 -14.90 -62.41 -42.64
CA GLU A 535 -13.88 -61.91 -43.57
C GLU A 535 -14.37 -60.64 -44.29
N ASN A 536 -14.53 -59.55 -43.54
CA ASN A 536 -14.90 -58.26 -44.10
C ASN A 536 -13.77 -57.23 -43.88
N GLY A 537 -13.06 -56.89 -44.96
CA GLY A 537 -11.94 -55.94 -44.92
C GLY A 537 -12.36 -54.52 -44.48
N TRP A 538 -13.58 -54.08 -44.80
CA TRP A 538 -14.11 -52.79 -44.34
C TRP A 538 -14.37 -52.77 -42.84
N LEU A 539 -14.91 -53.87 -42.30
CA LEU A 539 -15.13 -54.01 -40.86
C LEU A 539 -13.79 -53.99 -40.10
N GLN A 540 -12.76 -54.67 -40.61
CA GLN A 540 -11.41 -54.64 -40.03
C GLN A 540 -10.80 -53.22 -40.06
N PHE A 541 -10.97 -52.50 -41.16
CA PHE A 541 -10.50 -51.12 -41.29
C PHE A 541 -11.19 -50.17 -40.30
N LEU A 542 -12.53 -50.23 -40.20
CA LEU A 542 -13.29 -49.41 -39.25
C LEU A 542 -12.94 -49.76 -37.80
N ASP A 543 -12.77 -51.03 -37.48
CA ASP A 543 -12.34 -51.49 -36.16
C ASP A 543 -10.95 -50.93 -35.79
N LEU A 544 -10.00 -50.94 -36.74
CA LEU A 544 -8.67 -50.37 -36.55
C LEU A 544 -8.72 -48.86 -36.29
N ILE A 545 -9.47 -48.10 -37.09
CA ILE A 545 -9.66 -46.66 -36.88
C ILE A 545 -10.28 -46.41 -35.49
N HIS A 546 -11.30 -47.17 -35.13
CA HIS A 546 -11.94 -47.05 -33.82
C HIS A 546 -10.93 -47.26 -32.68
N ARG A 547 -10.07 -48.30 -32.76
CA ARG A 547 -9.02 -48.56 -31.76
C ARG A 547 -8.03 -47.39 -31.63
N ILE A 548 -7.62 -46.79 -32.75
CA ILE A 548 -6.70 -45.65 -32.74
C ILE A 548 -7.34 -44.47 -32.00
N ILE A 549 -8.59 -44.14 -32.34
CA ILE A 549 -9.33 -43.05 -31.69
C ILE A 549 -9.50 -43.34 -30.20
N LEU A 550 -9.89 -44.57 -29.85
CA LEU A 550 -10.08 -45.00 -28.48
C LEU A 550 -8.78 -44.91 -27.67
N GLY A 551 -7.64 -45.31 -28.23
CA GLY A 551 -6.32 -45.15 -27.61
C GLY A 551 -5.98 -43.70 -27.28
N VAL A 552 -6.28 -42.76 -28.19
CA VAL A 552 -6.07 -41.32 -27.97
C VAL A 552 -6.92 -40.81 -26.80
N PHE A 553 -8.19 -41.17 -26.73
CA PHE A 553 -9.08 -40.68 -25.67
C PHE A 553 -8.85 -41.37 -24.31
N ILE A 554 -8.48 -42.66 -24.29
CA ILE A 554 -8.01 -43.33 -23.06
C ILE A 554 -6.79 -42.60 -22.50
N TYR A 555 -5.84 -42.22 -23.35
CA TYR A 555 -4.71 -41.39 -22.92
C TYR A 555 -5.16 -40.05 -22.34
N GLN A 556 -6.15 -39.37 -22.95
CA GLN A 556 -6.70 -38.13 -22.41
C GLN A 556 -7.41 -38.32 -21.06
N ILE A 557 -8.09 -39.44 -20.84
CA ILE A 557 -8.71 -39.83 -19.56
C ILE A 557 -7.63 -40.03 -18.50
N ILE A 558 -6.60 -40.84 -18.78
CA ILE A 558 -5.46 -41.08 -17.89
C ILE A 558 -4.79 -39.76 -17.50
N ARG A 559 -4.57 -38.88 -18.47
CA ARG A 559 -4.00 -37.55 -18.23
C ARG A 559 -4.87 -36.70 -17.29
N GLY A 560 -6.20 -36.80 -17.39
CA GLY A 560 -7.14 -36.14 -16.48
C GLY A 560 -7.05 -36.66 -15.05
N PHE A 561 -6.84 -37.97 -14.85
CA PHE A 561 -6.67 -38.57 -13.51
C PHE A 561 -5.32 -38.25 -12.87
N ARG A 562 -4.24 -38.14 -13.67
CA ARG A 562 -2.89 -37.80 -13.18
C ARG A 562 -2.79 -36.43 -12.50
N ARG A 563 -3.79 -35.55 -12.65
CA ARG A 563 -3.90 -34.27 -11.94
C ARG A 563 -3.74 -34.38 -10.41
N LEU A 564 -4.16 -35.51 -9.84
CA LEU A 564 -4.15 -35.72 -8.37
C LEU A 564 -2.99 -36.59 -7.87
N SER A 565 -2.18 -37.17 -8.76
CA SER A 565 -1.18 -38.18 -8.39
C SER A 565 0.27 -37.78 -8.66
N SER A 566 0.54 -36.54 -9.12
CA SER A 566 1.91 -36.05 -9.24
C SER A 566 2.47 -35.71 -7.86
N LYS A 567 3.03 -36.72 -7.20
CA LYS A 567 4.10 -36.57 -6.22
C LYS A 567 5.43 -36.86 -6.91
#